data_AF-A0A016VWF5-F1
#
_entry.id   AF-A0A016VWF5-F1
#
_cell.length_a   1.000
_cell.length_b   1.000
_cell.length_c   1.000
_cell.angle_alpha   90.00
_cell.angle_beta   90.00
_cell.angle_gamma   90.00
#
_symmetry.space_group_name_H-M   'P 1'
#
loop_
_entity.id
_entity.type
_entity.pdbx_description
1 polymer ?
#
loop_
_entity_poly.entity_id
_entity_poly.type
_entity_poly.pdbx_seq_one_letter_code
_entity_poly.pdbx_strand_id
1 'polypeptide(L)' 'MHDRKIPLKPRSETYCSVVRPVALHEAECWPTTLNHEQTLHAMEIRMLRWTQELTRLDRFRNDVVRAMFGIARVVTRMHA' A
#
# COMPACT_ATOMS: atom_id res chain seq x y z
N MET A 1 6.03 -28.85 -9.96
CA MET A 1 5.75 -28.08 -8.72
C MET A 1 5.27 -26.71 -9.16
N HIS A 2 3.96 -26.47 -9.24
CA HIS A 2 3.44 -25.18 -9.69
C HIS A 2 3.62 -24.17 -8.55
N ASP A 3 4.65 -23.34 -8.66
CA ASP A 3 4.86 -22.20 -7.78
C ASP A 3 3.67 -21.26 -7.97
N ARG A 4 2.67 -21.39 -7.10
CA ARG A 4 1.39 -20.66 -7.12
C ARG A 4 1.59 -19.23 -6.62
N LYS A 5 2.69 -18.59 -7.00
CA LYS A 5 2.95 -17.17 -6.76
C LYS A 5 2.04 -16.39 -7.68
N ILE A 6 0.89 -15.99 -7.14
CA ILE A 6 -0.01 -15.02 -7.78
C ILE A 6 0.87 -13.86 -8.28
N PRO A 7 0.78 -13.48 -9.57
CA PRO A 7 1.62 -12.42 -10.11
C PRO A 7 1.43 -11.11 -9.35
N LEU A 8 2.48 -10.27 -9.28
CA LEU A 8 2.43 -8.95 -8.65
C LEU A 8 1.31 -8.06 -9.19
N LYS A 9 1.01 -8.19 -10.48
CA LYS A 9 0.04 -7.38 -11.22
C LYS A 9 -1.39 -7.45 -10.63
N PRO A 10 -2.05 -8.62 -10.50
CA PRO A 10 -3.38 -8.70 -9.89
C PRO A 10 -3.40 -8.26 -8.42
N ARG A 11 -2.28 -8.40 -7.69
CA ARG A 11 -2.18 -7.91 -6.30
C ARG A 11 -2.14 -6.38 -6.25
N SER A 12 -1.34 -5.75 -7.13
CA SER A 12 -1.28 -4.29 -7.27
C SER A 12 -2.63 -3.69 -7.72
N GLU A 13 -3.32 -4.36 -8.65
CA GLU A 13 -4.66 -3.96 -9.09
C GLU A 13 -5.68 -4.07 -7.95
N THR A 14 -5.68 -5.16 -7.19
CA THR A 14 -6.58 -5.34 -6.03
C THR A 14 -6.35 -4.27 -4.96
N TYR A 15 -5.08 -3.93 -4.69
CA TYR A 15 -4.76 -2.84 -3.77
C TYR A 15 -5.31 -1.50 -4.28
N CYS A 16 -5.07 -1.18 -5.56
CA CYS A 16 -5.53 0.07 -6.15
C CYS A 16 -7.06 0.16 -6.30
N SER A 17 -7.76 -0.96 -6.55
CA SER A 17 -9.19 -0.96 -6.85
C SER A 17 -10.09 -1.14 -5.62
N VAL A 18 -9.64 -1.88 -4.60
CA VAL A 18 -10.46 -2.19 -3.41
C VAL A 18 -9.91 -1.52 -2.16
N VAL A 19 -8.62 -1.72 -1.88
CA VAL A 19 -8.04 -1.26 -0.60
C VAL A 19 -7.86 0.24 -0.56
N ARG A 20 -7.37 0.82 -1.67
CA ARG A 20 -7.06 2.25 -1.76
C ARG A 20 -8.30 3.15 -1.68
N PRO A 21 -9.43 2.86 -2.35
CA PRO A 21 -10.65 3.66 -2.19
C PRO A 21 -11.24 3.56 -0.78
N VAL A 22 -11.22 2.37 -0.16
CA VAL A 22 -11.70 2.21 1.23
C VAL A 22 -10.84 3.03 2.20
N ALA A 23 -9.52 2.98 2.06
CA ALA A 23 -8.59 3.77 2.85
C ALA A 23 -8.76 5.30 2.65
N LEU A 24 -9.11 5.74 1.44
CA LEU A 24 -9.37 7.15 1.14
C LEU A 24 -10.73 7.60 1.66
N HIS A 25 -11.76 6.77 1.55
CA HIS A 25 -13.11 7.10 2.04
C HIS A 25 -13.14 7.26 3.57
N GLU A 26 -12.39 6.43 4.31
CA GLU A 26 -12.19 6.61 5.74
C GLU A 26 -11.55 7.97 6.07
N ALA A 27 -10.67 8.47 5.20
CA ALA A 27 -10.02 9.76 5.37
C ALA A 27 -10.89 10.96 4.98
N GLU A 28 -11.87 10.79 4.08
CA GLU A 28 -12.87 11.81 3.74
C GLU A 28 -13.92 11.99 4.85
N CYS A 29 -14.27 10.91 5.56
CA CYS A 29 -15.31 10.94 6.60
C CYS A 29 -14.82 11.43 7.98
N TRP A 30 -13.51 11.37 8.26
CA TRP A 30 -12.91 11.84 9.52
C TRP A 30 -11.93 12.98 9.25
N PRO A 31 -11.81 14.01 10.11
CA PRO A 31 -10.76 15.01 9.96
C PRO A 31 -9.41 14.29 9.94
N THR A 32 -8.76 14.32 8.78
CA THR A 32 -7.54 13.56 8.51
C THR A 32 -6.41 14.14 9.36
N THR A 33 -6.31 13.66 10.59
CA THR A 33 -5.19 14.00 11.46
C THR A 33 -3.92 13.38 10.90
N LEU A 34 -2.76 14.00 11.14
CA LEU A 34 -1.44 13.47 10.75
C LEU A 34 -1.24 12.00 11.17
N ASN A 35 -1.84 11.60 12.30
CA ASN A 35 -1.81 10.23 12.80
C ASN A 35 -2.55 9.24 11.87
N HIS A 36 -3.65 9.68 11.26
CA HIS A 36 -4.43 8.87 10.33
C HIS A 36 -3.65 8.63 9.03
N GLU A 37 -3.00 9.67 8.50
CA GLU A 37 -2.12 9.54 7.33
C GLU A 37 -0.93 8.61 7.58
N GLN A 38 -0.31 8.72 8.76
CA GLN A 38 0.78 7.84 9.16
C GLN A 38 0.32 6.39 9.31
N THR A 39 -0.87 6.17 9.84
CA THR A 39 -1.48 4.84 9.97
C THR A 39 -1.75 4.21 8.60
N LEU A 40 -2.33 4.97 7.68
CA LEU A 40 -2.60 4.52 6.32
C LEU A 40 -1.30 4.24 5.54
N HIS A 41 -0.29 5.09 5.70
CA HIS A 41 1.04 4.87 5.15
C HIS A 41 1.69 3.59 5.69
N ALA A 42 1.56 3.32 6.99
CA ALA A 42 2.08 2.09 7.60
C ALA A 42 1.33 0.85 7.12
N MET A 43 0.00 0.92 7.02
CA MET A 43 -0.83 -0.17 6.47
C MET A 43 -0.46 -0.48 5.01
N GLU A 44 -0.35 0.53 4.15
CA GLU A 44 0.06 0.38 2.74
C GLU A 44 1.39 -0.38 2.64
N ILE A 45 2.44 0.12 3.30
CA ILE A 45 3.77 -0.48 3.22
C ILE A 45 3.78 -1.91 3.77
N ARG A 46 3.03 -2.17 4.84
CA ARG A 46 2.97 -3.50 5.46
C ARG A 46 2.24 -4.50 4.55
N MET A 47 1.19 -4.08 3.85
CA MET A 47 0.49 -4.91 2.86
C MET A 47 1.38 -5.22 1.65
N LEU A 48 2.06 -4.21 1.09
CA LEU A 48 2.95 -4.42 -0.06
C LEU A 48 4.10 -5.38 0.29
N ARG A 49 4.68 -5.22 1.48
CA ARG A 49 5.72 -6.13 2.00
C ARG A 49 5.21 -7.55 2.15
N TRP A 50 4.05 -7.75 2.77
CA TRP A 50 3.43 -9.06 2.91
C TRP A 50 3.23 -9.77 1.57
N THR A 51 2.81 -9.02 0.54
CA THR A 51 2.60 -9.59 -0.79
C THR A 51 3.87 -9.97 -1.55
N GLN A 52 5.05 -9.62 -1.06
CA GLN A 52 6.34 -10.05 -1.62
C GLN A 52 7.16 -10.85 -0.62
N GLU A 53 6.54 -11.28 0.49
CA GLU A 53 7.22 -11.94 1.62
C GLU A 53 8.42 -11.12 2.13
N LEU A 54 8.40 -9.80 1.88
CA LEU A 54 9.44 -8.89 2.30
C LEU A 54 9.27 -8.62 3.79
N THR A 55 10.31 -8.92 4.52
CA THR A 55 10.40 -8.68 5.95
C THR A 55 11.09 -7.34 6.22
N ARG A 56 11.20 -6.95 7.49
CA ARG A 56 12.05 -5.81 7.88
C ARG A 56 13.54 -6.14 7.72
N LEU A 57 13.93 -7.42 7.67
CA LEU A 57 15.33 -7.84 7.53
C LEU A 57 15.89 -7.56 6.14
N ASP A 58 15.02 -7.56 5.12
CA ASP A 58 15.42 -7.26 3.75
C ASP A 58 15.83 -5.80 3.54
N ARG A 59 15.53 -4.92 4.52
CA ARG A 59 15.95 -3.50 4.54
C ARG A 59 15.61 -2.69 3.28
N PHE A 60 14.71 -3.18 2.43
CA PHE A 60 14.21 -2.41 1.30
C PHE A 60 13.58 -1.10 1.76
N ARG A 61 13.90 -0.01 1.08
CA ARG A 61 13.28 1.29 1.33
C ARG A 61 11.81 1.26 0.86
N ASN A 62 10.96 2.03 1.51
CA ASN A 62 9.50 2.01 1.27
C ASN A 62 9.12 2.51 -0.13
N ASP A 63 9.91 3.42 -0.70
CA ASP A 63 9.85 3.88 -2.09
C ASP A 63 10.15 2.74 -3.08
N VAL A 64 11.16 1.93 -2.83
CA VAL A 64 11.49 0.76 -3.68
C VAL A 64 10.36 -0.27 -3.64
N VAL A 65 9.81 -0.54 -2.45
CA VAL A 65 8.63 -1.41 -2.29
C VAL A 65 7.44 -0.87 -3.08
N ARG A 66 7.17 0.43 -3.10
CA ARG A 66 6.09 1.00 -3.92
C ARG A 66 6.36 0.91 -5.42
N ALA A 67 7.60 1.16 -5.84
CA ALA A 67 8.00 1.12 -7.23
C ALA A 67 7.81 -0.28 -7.85
N MET A 68 8.04 -1.35 -7.08
CA MET A 68 7.77 -2.73 -7.53
C MET A 68 6.30 -2.97 -7.93
N PHE A 69 5.37 -2.22 -7.37
CA PHE A 69 3.93 -2.35 -7.63
C PHE A 69 3.38 -1.22 -8.50
N GLY A 70 4.19 -0.21 -8.86
CA GLY A 70 3.73 0.96 -9.62
C GLY A 70 2.69 1.81 -8.90
N ILE A 71 2.65 1.78 -7.55
CA ILE A 71 1.63 2.46 -6.75
C ILE A 71 2.11 3.86 -6.35
N ALA A 72 1.30 4.89 -6.63
CA ALA A 72 1.50 6.25 -6.15
C ALA A 72 1.03 6.41 -4.69
N ARG A 73 1.72 7.26 -3.91
CA ARG A 73 1.42 7.49 -2.48
C ARG A 73 -0.05 7.88 -2.27
N VAL A 74 -0.70 7.25 -1.29
CA VAL A 74 -2.08 7.57 -0.88
C VAL A 74 -2.20 9.02 -0.39
N VAL A 75 -1.23 9.49 0.40
CA VAL A 75 -1.21 10.84 0.98
C VAL A 75 -1.22 11.96 -0.07
N THR A 76 -0.68 11.72 -1.27
CA THR A 76 -0.71 12.72 -2.37
C THR A 76 -2.12 13.08 -2.82
N ARG A 77 -3.12 12.23 -2.55
CA ARG A 77 -4.54 12.49 -2.86
C ARG A 77 -5.31 13.15 -1.72
N MET A 78 -4.80 13.10 -0.49
CA MET A 78 -5.51 13.65 0.69
C MET A 78 -5.38 15.17 0.80
N HIS A 79 -4.35 15.75 0.19
CA HIS A 79 -4.07 17.20 0.16
C HIS A 79 -4.37 17.85 -1.20
N ALA A 80 -5.07 17.14 -2.10
CA ALA A 80 -5.43 17.60 -3.44
C ALA A 80 -6.91 17.98 -3.50
#